data_AF-A0AAN0LYZ6-F1
#
_entry.id   AF-A0AAN0LYZ6-F1
#
_cell.length_a   1.000
_cell.length_b   1.000
_cell.length_c   1.000
_cell.angle_alpha   90.00
_cell.angle_beta   90.00
_cell.angle_gamma   90.00
#
_symmetry.space_group_name_H-M   'P 1'
#
loop_
_entity.id
_entity.type
_entity.pdbx_description
1 polymer ?
#
loop_
_entity_poly.entity_id
_entity_poly.type
_entity_poly.pdbx_seq_one_letter_code
_entity_poly.pdbx_strand_id
1 'polypeptide(L)'
;MNLVIITDTDRIGRNTSINTSFAKLLINKGAELFVIIDPNLDIYTPSGMMQFPMKSVINTYEVNNTRQRAVKGIYSHLSREITLIQDVLVGTLNAKKTIYINEDEAMVVKLIHNLYVEDNMSIPKVVEYLKINGYKNGKLNWSVYSVRRILESTVYIGLVYREDLDRTFYKVAPLLMSVELKEKAIKLLGTRKRNSKKSTKHFYNQKVRCVECDNICNNDTS
;
A
#
# COMPACT_ATOMS: atom_id res chain seq x y z
N MET A 1 -22.25 20.48 37.38
CA MET A 1 -21.44 19.27 37.60
C MET A 1 -20.87 18.88 36.26
N ASN A 2 -19.55 18.92 36.08
CA ASN A 2 -18.91 18.59 34.81
C ASN A 2 -18.30 17.19 34.95
N LEU A 3 -19.00 16.18 34.44
CA LEU A 3 -18.61 14.77 34.54
C LEU A 3 -18.37 14.21 33.14
N VAL A 4 -17.21 13.59 32.94
CA VAL A 4 -16.83 12.89 31.73
C VAL A 4 -16.77 11.40 32.02
N ILE A 5 -17.55 10.61 31.28
CA ILE A 5 -17.60 9.16 31.43
C ILE A 5 -16.99 8.54 30.17
N ILE A 6 -16.01 7.67 30.35
CA ILE A 6 -15.40 6.90 29.26
C ILE A 6 -15.41 5.41 29.59
N THR A 7 -15.48 4.56 28.56
CA THR A 7 -15.37 3.11 28.78
C THR A 7 -13.96 2.73 29.22
N ASP A 8 -12.95 3.27 28.54
CA ASP A 8 -11.53 3.03 28.78
C ASP A 8 -10.72 4.26 28.33
N THR A 9 -9.49 4.36 28.80
CA THR A 9 -8.47 5.36 28.44
C THR A 9 -8.24 5.47 26.92
N ASP A 10 -8.40 4.37 26.18
CA ASP A 10 -8.28 4.33 24.71
C ASP A 10 -9.34 5.15 23.95
N ARG A 11 -10.40 5.60 24.61
CA ARG A 11 -11.47 6.41 23.99
C ARG A 11 -11.12 7.88 23.83
N ILE A 12 -10.07 8.36 24.50
CA ILE A 12 -9.63 9.75 24.42
C ILE A 12 -8.65 9.93 23.24
N GLY A 13 -7.70 9.00 23.11
CA GLY A 13 -6.74 9.03 22.03
C GLY A 13 -5.72 7.90 22.12
N ARG A 14 -5.13 7.54 20.97
CA ARG A 14 -4.05 6.55 20.89
C ARG A 14 -2.65 7.16 21.11
N ASN A 15 -2.58 8.45 21.42
CA ASN A 15 -1.34 9.17 21.66
C ASN A 15 -1.25 9.53 23.15
N THR A 16 -0.23 9.03 23.82
CA THR A 16 0.02 9.27 25.25
C THR A 16 0.10 10.76 25.60
N SER A 17 0.60 11.60 24.67
CA SER A 17 0.66 13.05 24.84
C SER A 17 -0.73 13.69 24.86
N ILE A 18 -1.65 13.20 24.02
CA ILE A 18 -3.04 13.65 23.98
C ILE A 18 -3.75 13.27 25.27
N ASN A 19 -3.57 12.03 25.74
CA ASN A 19 -4.19 11.56 26.98
C ASN A 19 -3.68 12.34 28.20
N THR A 20 -2.37 12.58 28.28
CA THR A 20 -1.79 13.41 29.35
C THR A 20 -2.34 14.85 29.30
N SER A 21 -2.47 15.43 28.11
CA SER A 21 -3.00 16.78 27.94
C SER A 21 -4.48 16.87 28.31
N PHE A 22 -5.24 15.83 27.98
CA PHE A 22 -6.66 15.71 28.32
C PHE A 22 -6.88 15.60 29.84
N ALA A 23 -6.10 14.76 30.52
CA ALA A 23 -6.15 14.65 31.99
C ALA A 23 -5.86 16.00 32.67
N LYS A 24 -4.82 16.72 32.21
CA LYS A 24 -4.51 18.08 32.70
C LYS A 24 -5.64 19.08 32.44
N LEU A 25 -6.28 19.00 31.27
CA LEU A 25 -7.42 19.87 30.93
C LEU A 25 -8.59 19.64 31.88
N LEU A 26 -8.91 18.38 32.19
CA LEU A 26 -9.99 18.03 33.11
C LEU A 26 -9.72 18.55 34.52
N ILE A 27 -8.51 18.35 35.03
CA ILE A 27 -8.08 18.87 36.34
C ILE A 27 -8.20 20.41 36.37
N ASN A 28 -7.69 21.10 35.35
CA ASN A 28 -7.75 22.56 35.26
C ASN A 28 -9.18 23.11 35.17
N LYS A 29 -10.12 22.34 34.64
CA LYS A 29 -11.54 22.72 34.50
C LYS A 29 -12.41 22.21 35.64
N GLY A 30 -11.84 21.50 36.62
CA GLY A 30 -12.58 20.90 37.73
C GLY A 30 -13.63 19.89 37.26
N ALA A 31 -13.32 19.13 36.21
CA ALA A 31 -14.23 18.17 35.61
C ALA A 31 -13.87 16.73 35.98
N GLU A 32 -14.77 16.00 36.61
CA GLU A 32 -14.52 14.62 37.05
C GLU A 32 -14.43 13.66 35.86
N LEU A 33 -13.52 12.69 35.95
CA LEU A 33 -13.37 11.61 34.98
C LEU A 33 -13.76 10.29 35.63
N PHE A 34 -14.70 9.57 35.01
CA PHE A 34 -15.06 8.22 35.40
C PHE A 34 -14.73 7.23 34.28
N VAL A 35 -13.91 6.22 34.60
CA VAL A 35 -13.52 5.17 33.67
C VAL A 35 -14.22 3.88 34.04
N ILE A 36 -15.09 3.38 33.16
CA ILE A 36 -15.97 2.23 33.46
C ILE A 36 -15.17 0.95 33.71
N ILE A 37 -14.14 0.67 32.90
CA ILE A 37 -13.33 -0.56 33.01
C ILE A 37 -12.37 -0.52 34.20
N ASP A 38 -11.98 0.68 34.65
CA ASP A 38 -11.17 0.84 35.86
C ASP A 38 -11.73 1.93 36.77
N PRO A 39 -12.72 1.59 37.60
CA PRO A 39 -13.36 2.53 38.51
C PRO A 39 -12.42 3.14 39.56
N ASN A 40 -11.26 2.51 39.81
CA ASN A 40 -10.27 2.99 40.78
C ASN A 40 -9.28 3.99 40.17
N LEU A 41 -9.34 4.23 38.86
CA LEU A 41 -8.44 5.14 38.16
C LEU A 41 -8.81 6.60 38.43
N ASP A 42 -8.23 7.16 39.47
CA ASP A 42 -8.45 8.56 39.85
C ASP A 42 -7.30 9.48 39.42
N ILE A 43 -7.52 10.26 38.36
CA ILE A 43 -6.56 11.24 37.82
C ILE A 43 -6.21 12.38 38.80
N TYR A 44 -6.97 12.57 39.87
CA TYR A 44 -6.71 13.58 40.90
C TYR A 44 -5.70 13.10 41.95
N THR A 45 -5.42 11.80 42.01
CA THR A 45 -4.37 11.25 42.86
C THR A 45 -3.02 11.21 42.13
N PRO A 46 -1.88 11.35 42.83
CA PRO A 46 -0.56 11.17 42.22
C PRO A 46 -0.40 9.81 41.53
N SER A 47 -0.99 8.77 42.14
CA SER A 47 -0.97 7.41 41.61
C SER A 47 -1.77 7.29 40.31
N GLY A 48 -3.02 7.76 40.27
CA GLY A 48 -3.84 7.67 39.07
C GLY A 48 -3.36 8.58 37.94
N MET A 49 -2.80 9.75 38.25
CA MET A 49 -2.14 10.62 37.26
C MET A 49 -0.93 9.95 36.59
N MET A 50 -0.21 9.08 37.31
CA MET A 50 0.87 8.26 36.75
C MET A 50 0.33 7.05 35.97
N GLN A 51 -0.67 6.35 36.51
CA GLN A 51 -1.24 5.14 35.90
C GLN A 51 -1.96 5.43 34.58
N PHE A 52 -2.66 6.56 34.49
CA PHE A 52 -3.46 6.95 33.33
C PHE A 52 -2.67 6.97 32.00
N PRO A 53 -1.55 7.70 31.87
CA PRO A 53 -0.73 7.65 30.65
C PRO A 53 -0.02 6.30 30.47
N MET A 54 0.37 5.62 31.55
CA MET A 54 1.00 4.29 31.46
C MET A 54 0.08 3.26 30.81
N LYS A 55 -1.21 3.25 31.17
CA LYS A 55 -2.21 2.37 30.55
C LYS A 55 -2.34 2.61 29.04
N SER A 56 -2.38 3.89 28.65
CA SER A 56 -2.40 4.25 27.23
C SER A 56 -1.16 3.76 26.46
N VAL A 57 0.02 3.80 27.09
CA VAL A 57 1.25 3.25 26.51
C VAL A 57 1.15 1.72 26.36
N ILE A 58 0.65 1.02 27.37
CA ILE A 58 0.48 -0.44 27.33
C ILE A 58 -0.48 -0.85 26.22
N ASN A 59 -1.64 -0.22 26.11
CA ASN A 59 -2.62 -0.50 25.06
C ASN A 59 -2.03 -0.27 23.66
N THR A 60 -1.27 0.82 23.49
CA THR A 60 -0.56 1.12 22.23
C THR A 60 0.49 0.05 21.93
N TYR A 61 1.23 -0.40 22.94
CA TYR A 61 2.21 -1.47 22.81
C TYR A 61 1.56 -2.79 22.37
N GLU A 62 0.43 -3.18 22.94
CA GLU A 62 -0.29 -4.40 22.56
C GLU A 62 -0.79 -4.38 21.12
N VAL A 63 -1.33 -3.25 20.66
CA VAL A 63 -1.72 -3.05 19.26
C VAL A 63 -0.51 -3.20 18.34
N ASN A 64 0.61 -2.58 18.69
CA ASN A 64 1.85 -2.68 17.92
C ASN A 64 2.42 -4.10 17.92
N ASN A 65 2.36 -4.81 19.04
CA ASN A 65 2.78 -6.20 19.13
C ASN A 65 1.89 -7.11 18.26
N THR A 66 0.57 -6.90 18.28
CA THR A 66 -0.38 -7.61 17.43
C THR A 66 -0.07 -7.38 15.94
N ARG A 67 0.22 -6.13 15.56
CA ARG A 67 0.69 -5.79 14.20
C ARG A 67 1.98 -6.52 13.85
N GLN A 68 2.99 -6.50 14.73
CA GLN A 68 4.24 -7.22 14.50
C GLN A 68 4.05 -8.73 14.33
N ARG A 69 3.15 -9.34 15.10
CA ARG A 69 2.80 -10.76 14.95
C ARG A 69 2.12 -11.04 13.62
N ALA A 70 1.19 -10.19 13.19
CA ALA A 70 0.55 -10.31 11.87
C ALA A 70 1.60 -10.20 10.74
N VAL A 71 2.55 -9.27 10.85
CA VAL A 71 3.69 -9.13 9.92
C VAL A 71 4.55 -10.37 9.89
N LYS A 72 4.90 -10.93 11.06
CA LYS A 72 5.62 -12.22 11.13
C LYS A 72 4.84 -13.35 10.47
N GLY A 73 3.52 -13.39 10.66
CA GLY A 73 2.63 -14.34 9.98
C GLY A 73 2.74 -14.21 8.47
N ILE A 74 2.55 -12.99 7.95
CA ILE A 74 2.71 -12.66 6.52
C ILE A 74 4.10 -13.09 6.02
N TYR A 75 5.18 -12.72 6.71
CA TYR A 75 6.54 -13.10 6.35
C TYR A 75 6.69 -14.62 6.28
N SER A 76 6.19 -15.35 7.27
CA SER A 76 6.26 -16.81 7.33
C SER A 76 5.42 -17.51 6.25
N HIS A 77 4.39 -16.84 5.73
CA HIS A 77 3.59 -17.32 4.61
C HIS A 77 4.25 -17.00 3.27
N LEU A 78 4.87 -15.83 3.12
CA LEU A 78 5.58 -15.42 1.91
C LEU A 78 6.92 -16.16 1.74
N SER A 79 7.59 -16.51 2.84
CA SER A 79 8.88 -17.23 2.84
C SER A 79 8.74 -18.73 2.64
N ARG A 80 7.56 -19.29 2.91
CA ARG A 80 7.20 -20.63 2.45
C ARG A 80 6.71 -20.45 1.02
N GLU A 81 7.09 -21.33 0.10
CA GLU A 81 6.78 -21.29 -1.35
C GLU A 81 5.27 -21.39 -1.71
N ILE A 82 4.41 -21.00 -0.77
CA ILE A 82 2.96 -21.14 -0.73
C ILE A 82 2.38 -19.73 -0.68
N THR A 83 2.47 -18.98 -1.78
CA THR A 83 1.90 -17.63 -1.80
C THR A 83 0.50 -17.61 -2.39
N LEU A 84 -0.47 -17.16 -1.61
CA LEU A 84 -1.73 -16.67 -2.13
C LEU A 84 -1.52 -15.22 -2.58
N ILE A 85 -1.19 -15.02 -3.86
CA ILE A 85 -1.32 -13.70 -4.48
C ILE A 85 -2.64 -13.71 -5.25
N GLN A 86 -3.73 -13.44 -4.52
CA GLN A 86 -5.11 -13.53 -5.03
C GLN A 86 -5.44 -12.53 -6.15
N ASP A 87 -4.49 -11.64 -6.51
CA ASP A 87 -4.77 -10.53 -7.42
C ASP A 87 -3.69 -10.31 -8.50
N VAL A 88 -2.77 -11.27 -8.69
CA VAL A 88 -1.88 -11.28 -9.86
C VAL A 88 -2.33 -12.40 -10.77
N LEU A 89 -2.59 -12.03 -12.03
CA LEU A 89 -3.13 -12.83 -13.13
C LEU A 89 -2.22 -13.97 -13.61
N VAL A 90 -1.53 -14.66 -12.69
CA VAL A 90 -0.82 -15.90 -12.97
C VAL A 90 -0.83 -16.74 -11.70
N GLY A 91 -1.59 -17.84 -11.70
CA GLY A 91 -1.54 -18.83 -10.62
C GLY A 91 -2.92 -19.26 -10.13
N THR A 92 -3.37 -20.38 -10.64
CA THR A 92 -4.53 -21.10 -10.09
C THR A 92 -4.11 -21.81 -8.80
N LEU A 93 -5.03 -21.95 -7.83
CA LEU A 93 -4.73 -22.56 -6.54
C LEU A 93 -4.83 -24.08 -6.63
N ASN A 94 -3.72 -24.78 -6.44
CA ASN A 94 -3.74 -26.22 -6.20
C ASN A 94 -4.20 -26.54 -4.78
N ALA A 95 -4.67 -27.77 -4.56
CA ALA A 95 -5.10 -28.29 -3.25
C ALA A 95 -4.03 -28.16 -2.13
N LYS A 96 -2.75 -27.92 -2.49
CA LYS A 96 -1.61 -27.72 -1.58
C LYS A 96 -1.24 -26.24 -1.35
N LYS A 97 -2.03 -25.27 -1.84
CA LYS A 97 -1.83 -23.81 -1.72
C LYS A 97 -0.52 -23.26 -2.32
N THR A 98 0.22 -24.03 -3.12
CA THR A 98 1.42 -23.55 -3.83
C THR A 98 1.05 -22.76 -5.09
N ILE A 99 1.79 -21.68 -5.39
CA ILE A 99 1.68 -20.98 -6.70
C ILE A 99 2.35 -21.87 -7.73
N TYR A 100 1.60 -22.25 -8.76
CA TYR A 100 2.21 -22.71 -10.01
C TYR A 100 2.10 -21.61 -11.06
N ILE A 101 3.13 -21.50 -11.89
CA ILE A 101 3.08 -20.64 -13.06
C ILE A 101 2.24 -21.35 -14.11
N ASN A 102 1.15 -20.72 -14.55
CA ASN A 102 0.45 -21.16 -15.75
C ASN A 102 1.28 -20.74 -16.96
N GLU A 103 1.78 -21.71 -17.73
CA GLU A 103 2.68 -21.46 -18.86
C GLU A 103 2.03 -20.59 -19.95
N ASP A 104 0.73 -20.76 -20.20
CA ASP A 104 -0.01 -19.97 -21.19
C ASP A 104 -0.08 -18.49 -20.78
N GLU A 105 -0.45 -18.23 -19.52
CA GLU A 105 -0.51 -16.87 -18.98
C GLU A 105 0.90 -16.25 -18.87
N ALA A 106 1.90 -17.06 -18.51
CA ALA A 106 3.30 -16.65 -18.48
C ALA A 106 3.79 -16.16 -19.84
N MET A 107 3.43 -16.88 -20.91
CA MET A 107 3.78 -16.50 -22.28
C MET A 107 3.16 -15.14 -22.63
N VAL A 108 1.89 -14.92 -22.30
CA VAL A 108 1.21 -13.64 -22.56
C VAL A 108 1.83 -12.49 -21.76
N VAL A 109 2.17 -12.71 -20.48
CA VAL A 109 2.84 -11.69 -19.66
C VAL A 109 4.22 -11.31 -20.22
N LYS A 110 5.01 -12.30 -20.68
CA LYS A 110 6.28 -12.05 -21.36
C LYS A 110 6.08 -11.24 -22.64
N LEU A 111 5.10 -11.64 -23.46
CA LEU A 111 4.73 -10.94 -24.69
C LEU A 111 4.36 -9.47 -24.40
N ILE A 112 3.56 -9.20 -23.38
CA ILE A 112 3.18 -7.84 -22.98
C ILE A 112 4.41 -6.98 -22.65
N HIS A 113 5.37 -7.53 -21.90
CA HIS A 113 6.59 -6.79 -21.57
C HIS A 113 7.46 -6.54 -22.81
N ASN A 114 7.59 -7.53 -23.70
CA ASN A 114 8.34 -7.38 -24.95
C ASN A 114 7.70 -6.34 -25.89
N LEU A 115 6.39 -6.42 -26.13
CA LEU A 115 5.66 -5.42 -26.95
C LEU A 115 5.82 -4.00 -26.39
N TYR A 116 5.85 -3.86 -25.06
CA TYR A 116 5.96 -2.56 -24.40
C TYR A 116 7.38 -1.99 -24.42
N VAL A 117 8.39 -2.83 -24.18
CA VAL A 117 9.80 -2.44 -24.04
C VAL A 117 10.54 -2.45 -25.37
N GLU A 118 10.52 -3.58 -26.07
CA GLU A 118 11.27 -3.80 -27.32
C GLU A 118 10.56 -3.14 -28.51
N ASP A 119 9.27 -3.40 -28.70
CA ASP A 119 8.49 -2.80 -29.79
C ASP A 119 8.00 -1.37 -29.47
N ASN A 120 8.38 -0.85 -28.29
CA ASN A 120 8.10 0.51 -27.83
C ASN A 120 6.59 0.87 -27.91
N MET A 121 5.68 -0.10 -27.84
CA MET A 121 4.24 0.15 -27.96
C MET A 121 3.66 0.87 -26.75
N SER A 122 2.64 1.69 -26.97
CA SER A 122 1.85 2.32 -25.88
C SER A 122 0.86 1.31 -25.28
N ILE A 123 0.50 1.46 -24.00
CA ILE A 123 -0.44 0.54 -23.32
C ILE A 123 -1.75 0.31 -24.12
N PRO A 124 -2.41 1.33 -24.69
CA PRO A 124 -3.59 1.11 -25.52
C PRO A 124 -3.34 0.24 -26.75
N LYS A 125 -2.20 0.42 -27.42
CA LYS A 125 -1.80 -0.39 -28.58
C LYS A 125 -1.51 -1.84 -28.20
N VAL A 126 -0.90 -2.07 -27.03
CA VAL A 126 -0.72 -3.44 -26.50
C VAL A 126 -2.08 -4.10 -26.26
N VAL A 127 -3.04 -3.38 -25.67
CA VAL A 127 -4.41 -3.89 -25.47
C VAL A 127 -5.09 -4.23 -26.80
N GLU A 128 -4.97 -3.36 -27.80
CA GLU A 128 -5.51 -3.59 -29.14
C GLU A 128 -4.88 -4.81 -29.81
N TYR A 129 -3.54 -4.93 -29.75
CA TYR A 129 -2.81 -6.09 -30.25
C TYR A 129 -3.30 -7.38 -29.60
N LEU A 130 -3.45 -7.40 -28.27
CA LEU A 130 -3.93 -8.59 -27.56
C LEU A 130 -5.35 -8.99 -27.99
N LYS A 131 -6.23 -8.01 -28.23
CA LYS A 131 -7.60 -8.25 -28.67
C LYS A 131 -7.67 -8.78 -30.11
N ILE A 132 -6.91 -8.18 -31.03
CA ILE A 132 -6.87 -8.59 -32.45
C ILE A 132 -6.33 -10.02 -32.57
N ASN A 133 -5.30 -10.36 -31.79
CA ASN A 133 -4.69 -11.69 -31.80
C ASN A 133 -5.44 -12.72 -30.93
N GLY A 134 -6.60 -12.36 -30.37
CA GLY A 134 -7.48 -13.30 -29.66
C GLY A 134 -7.00 -13.76 -28.27
N TYR A 135 -6.00 -13.10 -27.68
CA TYR A 135 -5.57 -13.41 -26.32
C TYR A 135 -6.64 -12.99 -25.31
N LYS A 136 -7.03 -13.90 -24.41
CA LYS A 136 -8.02 -13.64 -23.35
C LYS A 136 -7.36 -13.56 -21.99
N ASN A 137 -7.92 -12.73 -21.12
CA ASN A 137 -7.49 -12.59 -19.73
C ASN A 137 -8.41 -13.42 -18.82
N GLY A 138 -8.28 -14.75 -18.87
CA GLY A 138 -9.25 -15.66 -18.28
C GLY A 138 -10.65 -15.45 -18.86
N LYS A 139 -11.61 -15.04 -18.02
CA LYS A 139 -13.00 -14.72 -18.44
C LYS A 139 -13.20 -13.26 -18.86
N LEU A 140 -12.19 -12.40 -18.72
CA LEU A 140 -12.30 -10.96 -18.95
C LEU A 140 -11.56 -10.52 -20.22
N ASN A 141 -12.00 -9.39 -20.78
CA ASN A 141 -11.32 -8.72 -21.88
C ASN A 141 -10.14 -7.88 -21.37
N TRP A 142 -9.11 -7.72 -22.20
CA TRP A 142 -7.98 -6.85 -21.89
C TRP A 142 -8.40 -5.38 -21.79
N SER A 143 -7.96 -4.74 -20.71
CA SER A 143 -8.14 -3.31 -20.46
C SER A 143 -6.79 -2.63 -20.25
N VAL A 144 -6.75 -1.31 -20.44
CA VAL A 144 -5.56 -0.49 -20.17
C VAL A 144 -5.12 -0.64 -18.71
N TYR A 145 -6.07 -0.74 -17.78
CA TYR A 145 -5.79 -0.96 -16.37
C TYR A 145 -5.14 -2.33 -16.12
N SER A 146 -5.67 -3.39 -16.73
CA SER A 146 -5.13 -4.74 -16.59
C SER A 146 -3.68 -4.83 -17.09
N VAL A 147 -3.40 -4.31 -18.29
CA VAL A 147 -2.04 -4.31 -18.86
C VAL A 147 -1.09 -3.44 -18.03
N ARG A 148 -1.56 -2.27 -17.57
CA ARG A 148 -0.79 -1.40 -16.67
C ARG A 148 -0.40 -2.13 -15.39
N ARG A 149 -1.36 -2.80 -14.74
CA ARG A 149 -1.12 -3.54 -13.49
C ARG A 149 -0.07 -4.63 -13.67
N ILE A 150 -0.07 -5.32 -14.81
CA ILE A 150 0.96 -6.31 -15.17
C ILE A 150 2.33 -5.65 -15.32
N LEU A 151 2.41 -4.54 -16.06
CA LEU A 151 3.67 -3.83 -16.27
C LEU A 151 4.23 -3.20 -14.98
N GLU A 152 3.37 -2.79 -14.05
CA GLU A 152 3.76 -2.20 -12.74
C GLU A 152 4.11 -3.27 -11.68
N SER A 153 3.47 -4.44 -11.73
CA SER A 153 3.65 -5.50 -10.73
C SER A 153 5.07 -6.10 -10.75
N THR A 154 5.79 -6.04 -9.64
CA THR A 154 7.13 -6.63 -9.47
C THR A 154 7.11 -8.13 -9.17
N VAL A 155 5.93 -8.73 -9.07
CA VAL A 155 5.78 -10.15 -8.70
C VAL A 155 6.47 -11.08 -9.69
N TYR A 156 6.51 -10.70 -10.97
CA TYR A 156 7.13 -11.49 -12.05
C TYR A 156 8.66 -11.63 -11.93
N ILE A 157 9.31 -10.82 -11.10
CA ILE A 157 10.73 -10.93 -10.74
C ILE A 157 10.91 -11.46 -9.31
N GLY A 158 9.85 -12.02 -8.71
CA GLY A 158 9.88 -12.58 -7.36
C GLY A 158 9.89 -11.54 -6.24
N LEU A 159 9.58 -10.27 -6.53
CA LEU A 159 9.54 -9.18 -5.56
C LEU A 159 8.11 -8.73 -5.27
N VAL A 160 7.75 -8.60 -4.00
CA VAL A 160 6.47 -8.02 -3.57
C VAL A 160 6.75 -6.87 -2.61
N TYR A 161 6.39 -5.65 -3.00
CA TYR A 161 6.34 -4.53 -2.06
C TYR A 161 4.95 -4.44 -1.43
N ARG A 162 4.92 -4.26 -0.12
CA ARG A 162 3.71 -4.06 0.67
C ARG A 162 3.78 -2.71 1.36
N GLU A 163 2.93 -1.79 0.91
CA GLU A 163 2.85 -0.42 1.43
C GLU A 163 2.38 -0.39 2.89
N ASP A 164 1.47 -1.30 3.28
CA ASP A 164 0.98 -1.44 4.65
C ASP A 164 2.09 -1.72 5.67
N LEU A 165 3.18 -2.33 5.21
CA LEU A 165 4.31 -2.73 6.04
C LEU A 165 5.58 -1.92 5.76
N ASP A 166 5.54 -1.06 4.74
CA ASP A 166 6.69 -0.38 4.14
C ASP A 166 7.90 -1.32 3.95
N ARG A 167 7.63 -2.51 3.39
CA ARG A 167 8.64 -3.57 3.26
C ARG A 167 8.54 -4.30 1.92
N THR A 168 9.71 -4.68 1.41
CA THR A 168 9.86 -5.52 0.21
C THR A 168 10.19 -6.95 0.60
N PHE A 169 9.45 -7.90 0.05
CA PHE A 169 9.67 -9.33 0.18
C PHE A 169 10.32 -9.88 -1.08
N TYR A 170 11.31 -10.77 -0.89
CA TYR A 170 12.12 -11.36 -1.95
C TYR A 170 11.76 -12.84 -2.12
N LYS A 171 11.99 -13.38 -3.33
CA LYS A 171 11.82 -14.80 -3.69
C LYS A 171 10.42 -15.35 -3.40
N VAL A 172 9.40 -14.52 -3.60
CA VAL A 172 8.00 -14.88 -3.32
C VAL A 172 7.45 -15.87 -4.34
N ALA A 173 7.84 -15.72 -5.61
CA ALA A 173 7.40 -16.55 -6.72
C ALA A 173 8.57 -16.90 -7.64
N PRO A 174 8.47 -17.98 -8.44
CA PRO A 174 9.49 -18.29 -9.43
C PRO A 174 9.60 -17.15 -10.44
N LEU A 175 10.84 -16.86 -10.88
CA LEU A 175 11.11 -15.75 -11.79
C LEU A 175 10.54 -16.07 -13.17
N LEU A 176 9.66 -15.19 -13.67
CA LEU A 176 9.08 -15.29 -15.00
C LEU A 176 9.97 -14.64 -16.06
N MET A 177 10.69 -13.59 -15.68
CA MET A 177 11.40 -12.69 -16.60
C MET A 177 12.69 -12.15 -15.98
N SER A 178 13.60 -11.62 -16.81
CA SER A 178 14.83 -10.99 -16.33
C SER A 178 14.52 -9.70 -15.58
N VAL A 179 15.34 -9.41 -14.56
CA VAL A 179 15.25 -8.18 -13.76
C VAL A 179 15.43 -6.95 -14.65
N GLU A 180 16.36 -7.02 -15.61
CA GLU A 180 16.67 -5.94 -16.55
C GLU A 180 15.47 -5.52 -17.41
N LEU A 181 14.72 -6.48 -17.98
CA LEU A 181 13.53 -6.16 -18.78
C LEU A 181 12.47 -5.47 -17.93
N LYS A 182 12.32 -5.88 -16.67
CA LYS A 182 11.34 -5.29 -15.76
C LYS A 182 11.72 -3.87 -15.34
N GLU A 183 12.98 -3.64 -15.03
CA GLU A 183 13.50 -2.31 -14.70
C GLU A 183 13.34 -1.33 -15.87
N LYS A 184 13.63 -1.77 -17.10
CA LYS A 184 13.36 -0.99 -18.32
C LYS A 184 11.88 -0.64 -18.44
N ALA A 185 10.97 -1.60 -18.22
CA ALA A 185 9.54 -1.36 -18.28
C ALA A 185 9.07 -0.30 -17.26
N ILE A 186 9.54 -0.38 -16.00
CA ILE A 186 9.21 0.58 -14.94
C ILE A 186 9.75 1.98 -15.28
N LYS A 187 10.98 2.08 -15.77
CA LYS A 187 11.57 3.36 -16.21
C LYS A 187 10.78 3.99 -17.35
N LEU A 188 10.36 3.20 -18.33
CA LEU A 188 9.51 3.64 -19.44
C LEU A 188 8.12 4.09 -18.95
N LEU A 189 7.49 3.34 -18.04
CA LEU A 189 6.22 3.72 -17.41
C LEU A 189 6.32 5.09 -16.71
N GLY A 190 7.36 5.30 -15.90
CA GLY A 190 7.58 6.57 -15.21
C GLY A 190 7.78 7.74 -16.19
N THR A 191 8.59 7.53 -17.24
CA THR A 191 8.86 8.55 -18.26
C THR A 191 7.59 8.92 -19.05
N ARG A 192 6.80 7.91 -19.44
CA ARG A 192 5.56 8.12 -20.21
C ARG A 192 4.42 8.69 -19.35
N LYS A 193 4.38 8.38 -18.05
CA LYS A 193 3.44 9.03 -17.09
C LYS A 193 3.67 10.54 -17.06
N ARG A 194 4.94 10.97 -17.01
CA ARG A 194 5.31 12.40 -17.10
C ARG A 194 4.96 12.98 -18.46
N ASN A 195 5.22 12.26 -19.56
CA ASN A 195 5.06 12.79 -20.91
C ASN A 195 3.63 12.70 -21.50
N SER A 196 2.63 12.28 -20.73
CA SER A 196 1.23 12.15 -21.18
C SER A 196 0.79 13.32 -22.05
N LYS A 197 0.41 13.06 -23.31
CA LYS A 197 -0.09 14.07 -24.25
C LYS A 197 -1.55 14.37 -23.90
N LYS A 198 -1.81 15.39 -23.06
CA LYS A 198 -3.11 16.08 -23.07
C LYS A 198 -3.25 16.80 -24.42
N SER A 199 -4.43 16.82 -25.02
CA SER A 199 -4.68 17.48 -26.32
C SER A 199 -4.37 18.98 -26.30
N THR A 200 -4.29 19.58 -25.10
CA THR A 200 -4.02 20.99 -24.84
C THR A 200 -2.63 21.21 -24.21
N LYS A 201 -1.55 20.78 -24.89
CA LYS A 201 -0.20 21.18 -24.47
C LYS A 201 0.11 22.58 -25.02
N HIS A 202 -0.02 23.60 -24.18
CA HIS A 202 0.55 24.92 -24.40
C HIS A 202 2.10 24.83 -24.42
N PHE A 203 2.74 25.81 -25.06
CA PHE A 203 4.19 25.82 -25.33
C PHE A 203 5.08 25.63 -24.09
N TYR A 204 4.60 26.06 -22.93
CA TYR A 204 5.33 26.07 -21.66
C TYR A 204 5.13 24.83 -20.78
N ASN A 205 4.30 23.87 -21.19
CA ASN A 205 4.00 22.68 -20.40
C ASN A 205 5.29 21.90 -20.07
N GLN A 206 5.59 21.73 -18.78
CA GLN A 206 6.78 21.06 -18.23
C GLN A 206 8.12 21.75 -18.47
N LYS A 207 8.12 23.00 -18.96
CA LYS A 207 9.35 23.80 -19.15
C LYS A 207 9.52 24.91 -18.10
N VAL A 208 8.48 25.22 -17.34
CA VAL A 208 8.48 26.28 -16.33
C VAL A 208 8.52 25.66 -14.93
N ARG A 209 9.38 26.21 -14.07
CA ARG A 209 9.54 25.82 -12.67
C ARG A 209 9.20 27.00 -11.76
N CYS A 210 8.61 26.72 -10.60
CA CYS A 210 8.37 27.72 -9.57
C CYS A 210 9.70 28.16 -8.95
N VAL A 211 9.92 29.47 -8.83
CA VAL A 211 11.16 30.01 -8.24
C VAL A 211 11.26 29.73 -6.73
N GLU A 212 10.12 29.64 -6.03
CA GLU A 212 10.10 29.48 -4.57
C GLU A 212 10.20 28.02 -4.12
N CYS A 213 9.61 27.08 -4.88
CA CYS A 213 9.52 25.67 -4.47
C CYS A 213 10.05 24.66 -5.49
N ASP A 214 10.64 25.13 -6.60
CA ASP A 214 11.22 24.34 -7.71
C ASP A 214 10.29 23.29 -8.36
N ASN A 215 9.00 23.31 -8.03
CA ASN A 215 8.01 22.43 -8.62
C ASN A 215 7.72 22.83 -10.07
N ILE A 216 7.46 21.82 -10.90
CA ILE A 216 7.10 22.01 -12.31
C ILE A 216 5.68 22.59 -12.39
N CYS A 217 5.55 23.76 -13.01
CA CYS A 217 4.27 24.42 -13.23
C CYS A 217 3.52 23.68 -14.36
N ASN A 218 2.67 22.74 -13.97
CA ASN A 218 1.71 22.12 -14.86
C ASN A 218 0.44 22.96 -14.77
N ASN A 219 0.13 23.81 -15.76
CA ASN A 219 -1.09 24.63 -15.77
C ASN A 219 -2.33 23.79 -15.40
N ASP A 220 -2.83 23.98 -14.18
CA ASP A 220 -4.19 23.66 -13.80
C ASP A 220 -4.96 24.97 -13.88
N THR A 221 -5.63 25.18 -15.01
CA THR A 221 -6.77 26.10 -15.04
C THR A 221 -7.94 25.33 -14.45
N SER A 222 -8.26 25.65 -13.21
CA SER A 222 -9.57 25.48 -12.59
C SER A 222 -9.87 26.77 -11.86
#